data_AF-A0A6G1HYB9-F1
#
_entry.id   AF-A0A6G1HYB9-F1
#
_cell.length_a   1.000
_cell.length_b   1.000
_cell.length_c   1.000
_cell.angle_alpha   90.00
_cell.angle_beta   90.00
_cell.angle_gamma   90.00
#
_symmetry.space_group_name_H-M   'P 1'
#
loop_
_entity.id
_entity.type
_entity.pdbx_description
1 polymer ?
#
loop_
_entity_poly.entity_id
_entity_poly.type
_entity_poly.pdbx_seq_one_letter_code
_entity_poly.pdbx_strand_id
1 'polypeptide(L)'
;LSEFVHDMKRFVLYNRSAIELAPLQTYCSALVFSPTASVVKRRFQSQMPLWMPGLPQVRDNWDALLHTLVGHSRAVNAVAFSPDGKQLASASYDSTVRLWDAGSGK
;
A
#
# COMPACT_ATOMS: atom_id res chain seq x y z
N LEU A 1 -8.42 -18.45 -0.51
CA LEU A 1 -8.13 -17.58 -1.69
C LEU A 1 -8.37 -16.09 -1.39
N SER A 2 -9.48 -15.73 -0.71
CA SER A 2 -9.82 -14.35 -0.35
C SER A 2 -8.76 -13.64 0.50
N GLU A 3 -8.23 -14.30 1.54
CA GLU A 3 -7.20 -13.75 2.42
C GLU A 3 -5.90 -13.43 1.67
N PHE A 4 -5.45 -14.35 0.80
CA PHE A 4 -4.25 -14.15 -0.02
C PHE A 4 -4.43 -13.00 -1.02
N VAL A 5 -5.58 -12.93 -1.71
CA VAL A 5 -5.85 -11.83 -2.65
C VAL A 5 -5.94 -10.49 -1.92
N HIS A 6 -6.55 -10.47 -0.73
CA HIS A 6 -6.62 -9.27 0.11
C HIS A 6 -5.24 -8.82 0.59
N ASP A 7 -4.42 -9.75 1.07
CA ASP A 7 -3.03 -9.50 1.47
C ASP A 7 -2.18 -9.03 0.30
N MET A 8 -2.36 -9.62 -0.89
CA MET A 8 -1.67 -9.21 -2.12
C MET A 8 -2.03 -7.79 -2.55
N LYS A 9 -3.29 -7.38 -2.43
CA LYS A 9 -3.68 -5.99 -2.69
C LYS A 9 -2.92 -5.02 -1.77
N ARG A 10 -2.84 -5.34 -0.48
CA ARG A 10 -2.09 -4.54 0.50
C ARG A 10 -0.59 -4.52 0.19
N PHE A 11 -0.02 -5.67 -0.15
CA PHE A 11 1.38 -5.81 -0.55
C PHE A 11 1.75 -4.92 -1.73
N VAL A 12 0.94 -4.95 -2.79
CA VAL A 12 1.18 -4.15 -4.01
C VAL A 12 1.00 -2.67 -3.72
N LEU A 13 -0.03 -2.28 -2.97
CA LEU A 13 -0.28 -0.87 -2.63
C LEU A 13 0.83 -0.28 -1.76
N TYR A 14 1.27 -1.01 -0.73
CA TYR A 14 2.31 -0.56 0.18
C TYR A 14 3.66 -0.38 -0.53
N ASN A 15 3.99 -1.31 -1.43
CA ASN A 15 5.25 -1.29 -2.17
C ASN A 15 5.13 -0.60 -3.54
N ARG A 16 4.01 0.06 -3.85
CA ARG A 16 3.70 0.57 -5.19
C ARG A 16 4.82 1.42 -5.78
N SER A 17 5.36 2.35 -5.00
CA SER A 17 6.45 3.23 -5.43
C SER A 17 7.70 2.45 -5.83
N ALA A 18 8.07 1.42 -5.06
CA ALA A 18 9.20 0.56 -5.38
C ALA A 18 8.90 -0.30 -6.62
N ILE A 19 7.70 -0.87 -6.71
CA ILE A 19 7.28 -1.74 -7.81
C ILE A 19 7.20 -0.99 -9.15
N GLU A 20 6.70 0.24 -9.15
CA GLU A 20 6.53 1.04 -10.38
C GLU A 20 7.85 1.63 -10.90
N LEU A 21 8.82 1.89 -10.01
CA LEU A 21 10.03 2.63 -10.35
C LEU A 21 11.30 1.78 -10.41
N ALA A 22 11.30 0.57 -9.84
CA ALA A 22 12.51 -0.22 -9.68
C ALA A 22 12.56 -1.47 -10.58
N PRO A 23 13.77 -1.92 -10.98
CA PRO A 23 13.94 -3.13 -11.77
C PRO A 23 13.49 -4.38 -11.02
N LEU A 24 13.07 -5.42 -11.76
CA LEU A 24 12.46 -6.67 -11.23
C LEU A 24 13.24 -7.31 -10.06
N GLN A 25 14.57 -7.19 -10.04
CA GLN A 25 15.42 -7.68 -8.95
C GLN A 25 15.13 -7.08 -7.56
N THR A 26 14.42 -5.95 -7.49
CA THR A 26 14.01 -5.33 -6.21
C THR A 26 12.71 -5.90 -5.64
N TYR A 27 11.96 -6.75 -6.35
CA TYR A 27 10.73 -7.37 -5.79
C TYR A 27 11.01 -8.20 -4.53
N CYS A 28 12.21 -8.78 -4.40
CA CYS A 28 12.60 -9.52 -3.20
C CYS A 28 12.69 -8.60 -1.97
N SER A 29 12.98 -7.30 -2.13
CA SER A 29 12.99 -6.37 -1.00
C SER A 29 11.57 -6.13 -0.47
N ALA A 30 10.58 -6.01 -1.35
CA ALA A 30 9.18 -5.90 -0.96
C ALA A 30 8.71 -7.08 -0.09
N LEU A 31 9.18 -8.31 -0.40
CA LEU A 31 8.94 -9.49 0.44
C LEU A 31 9.63 -9.35 1.80
N VAL A 32 10.91 -8.97 1.82
CA VAL A 32 11.71 -8.83 3.06
C VAL A 32 11.05 -7.85 4.03
N PHE A 33 10.60 -6.69 3.52
CA PHE A 33 10.01 -5.59 4.30
C PHE A 33 8.50 -5.72 4.55
N SER A 34 7.86 -6.79 4.07
CA SER A 34 6.45 -7.04 4.37
C SER A 34 6.23 -7.43 5.84
N PRO A 35 5.05 -7.12 6.41
CA PRO A 35 4.72 -7.47 7.78
C PRO A 35 4.83 -8.96 8.07
N THR A 36 5.14 -9.31 9.32
CA THR A 36 5.37 -10.70 9.74
C THR A 36 4.18 -11.61 9.45
N ALA A 37 2.95 -11.12 9.64
CA ALA A 37 1.73 -11.88 9.40
C ALA A 37 1.32 -12.01 7.91
N SER A 38 1.98 -11.27 7.00
CA SER A 38 1.63 -11.26 5.57
C SER A 38 1.63 -12.68 4.99
N VAL A 39 0.51 -13.03 4.35
CA VAL A 39 0.35 -14.31 3.65
C VAL A 39 1.29 -14.39 2.46
N VAL A 40 1.45 -13.29 1.71
CA VAL A 40 2.40 -13.17 0.59
C VAL A 40 3.82 -13.44 1.07
N LYS A 41 4.25 -12.79 2.16
CA LYS A 41 5.59 -13.00 2.74
C LYS A 41 5.86 -14.47 3.07
N ARG A 42 4.94 -15.12 3.79
CA ARG A 42 5.06 -16.54 4.15
C ARG A 42 5.07 -17.45 2.91
N ARG A 43 4.21 -17.17 1.93
CA ARG A 43 4.08 -17.97 0.72
C ARG A 43 5.32 -17.93 -0.17
N PHE A 44 6.03 -16.80 -0.21
CA PHE A 44 7.22 -16.59 -1.03
C PHE A 44 8.50 -16.51 -0.20
N GLN A 45 8.51 -17.07 1.01
CA GLN A 45 9.67 -17.05 1.89
C GLN A 45 10.92 -17.68 1.24
N SER A 46 10.75 -18.71 0.42
CA SER A 46 11.86 -19.34 -0.32
C SER A 46 12.49 -18.45 -1.39
N GLN A 47 11.83 -17.35 -1.78
CA GLN A 47 12.37 -16.37 -2.74
C GLN A 47 13.18 -15.27 -2.04
N MET A 48 13.22 -15.26 -0.70
CA MET A 48 14.01 -14.29 0.04
C MET A 48 15.51 -14.58 -0.06
N PRO A 49 16.36 -13.54 -0.13
CA PRO A 49 17.80 -13.72 -0.18
C PRO A 49 18.32 -14.40 1.10
N LEU A 50 19.08 -15.48 0.91
CA LEU A 50 19.72 -16.23 2.01
C LEU A 50 20.91 -15.47 2.63
N TRP A 51 21.47 -14.49 1.93
CA TRP A 51 22.67 -13.76 2.36
C TRP A 51 22.40 -12.76 3.50
N MET A 52 21.15 -12.52 3.88
CA MET A 52 20.79 -11.61 4.97
C MET A 52 20.76 -12.35 6.32
N PRO A 53 21.79 -12.20 7.18
CA PRO A 53 21.75 -12.78 8.51
C PRO A 53 20.76 -12.00 9.37
N GLY A 54 19.56 -12.56 9.53
CA GLY A 54 18.46 -11.91 10.24
C GLY A 54 17.65 -10.99 9.32
N LEU A 55 16.33 -11.19 9.33
CA LEU A 55 15.41 -10.29 8.65
C LEU A 55 15.30 -8.97 9.43
N PRO A 56 15.07 -7.84 8.75
CA PRO A 56 14.80 -6.58 9.44
C PRO A 56 13.59 -6.74 10.35
N GLN A 57 13.60 -6.01 11.48
CA GLN A 57 12.39 -5.88 12.28
C GLN A 57 11.34 -5.16 11.44
N VAL A 58 10.22 -5.84 11.24
CA VAL A 58 9.06 -5.36 10.48
C VAL A 58 7.84 -5.39 11.39
N ARG A 59 6.80 -4.65 10.99
CA ARG A 59 5.53 -4.62 11.70
C ARG A 59 4.88 -5.99 11.70
N ASP A 60 4.05 -6.28 12.69
CA ASP A 60 3.35 -7.57 12.73
C ASP A 60 2.29 -7.70 11.64
N ASN A 61 1.53 -6.63 11.39
CA ASN A 61 0.46 -6.63 10.41
C ASN A 61 0.51 -5.39 9.51
N TRP A 62 -0.21 -5.43 8.40
CA TRP A 62 -0.43 -4.23 7.58
C TRP A 62 -1.18 -3.17 8.39
N ASP A 63 -0.89 -1.90 8.13
CA ASP A 63 -1.72 -0.80 8.64
C ASP A 63 -3.17 -0.97 8.16
N ALA A 64 -4.10 -0.32 8.86
CA ALA A 64 -5.53 -0.29 8.54
C ALA A 64 -5.85 0.50 7.25
N LEU A 65 -5.00 0.41 6.23
CA LEU A 65 -5.27 0.93 4.89
C LEU A 65 -6.45 0.15 4.31
N LEU A 66 -7.62 0.78 4.34
CA LEU A 66 -8.86 0.24 3.78
C LEU A 66 -8.97 0.56 2.28
N HIS A 67 -8.63 1.79 1.90
CA HIS A 67 -8.75 2.29 0.53
C HIS A 67 -7.58 3.22 0.15
N THR A 68 -7.12 3.10 -1.08
CA THR A 68 -6.23 4.09 -1.71
C THR A 68 -7.02 4.86 -2.74
N LEU A 69 -7.14 6.17 -2.55
CA LEU A 69 -7.90 7.06 -3.44
C LEU A 69 -7.04 7.43 -4.64
N VAL A 70 -7.27 6.76 -5.77
CA VAL A 70 -6.52 6.96 -7.01
C VAL A 70 -7.34 7.81 -7.97
N GLY A 71 -6.79 8.94 -8.41
CA GLY A 71 -7.47 9.78 -9.41
C GLY A 71 -6.78 11.09 -9.73
N HIS A 72 -6.01 11.65 -8.79
CA HIS A 72 -5.20 12.82 -9.08
C HIS A 72 -4.00 12.45 -9.98
N SER A 73 -3.72 13.30 -10.97
CA SER A 73 -2.58 13.11 -11.90
C SER A 73 -1.30 13.78 -11.44
N ARG A 74 -1.38 14.60 -10.38
CA ARG A 74 -0.24 15.25 -9.71
C ARG A 74 -0.38 15.15 -8.19
N ALA A 75 0.66 15.59 -7.48
CA ALA A 75 0.72 15.51 -6.02
C ALA A 75 -0.47 16.22 -5.36
N VAL A 76 -1.10 15.50 -4.42
CA VAL A 76 -2.14 16.02 -3.52
C VAL A 76 -1.46 16.91 -2.49
N ASN A 77 -1.95 18.13 -2.32
CA ASN A 77 -1.38 19.12 -1.40
C ASN A 77 -2.27 19.41 -0.19
N ALA A 78 -3.56 19.07 -0.27
CA ALA A 78 -4.49 19.24 0.85
C ALA A 78 -5.57 18.15 0.84
N VAL A 79 -6.03 17.79 2.05
CA VAL A 79 -7.14 16.87 2.31
C VAL A 79 -8.02 17.43 3.42
N ALA A 80 -9.33 17.22 3.33
CA ALA A 80 -10.29 17.61 4.35
C ALA A 80 -11.41 16.58 4.45
N PHE A 81 -11.84 16.27 5.67
CA PHE A 81 -13.02 15.45 5.93
C PHE A 81 -14.26 16.31 6.12
N SER A 82 -15.41 15.81 5.71
CA SER A 82 -16.68 16.37 6.16
C SER A 82 -16.83 16.19 7.68
N PRO A 83 -17.56 17.08 8.38
CA PRO A 83 -17.75 16.97 9.82
C PRO A 83 -18.40 15.64 10.27
N ASP A 84 -19.19 15.01 9.40
CA ASP A 84 -19.83 13.71 9.63
C ASP A 84 -18.95 12.51 9.24
N GLY A 85 -17.75 12.76 8.70
CA GLY A 85 -16.78 11.74 8.31
C GLY A 85 -17.19 10.88 7.12
N LYS A 86 -18.30 11.19 6.42
CA LYS A 86 -18.79 10.40 5.29
C LYS A 86 -18.11 10.75 3.98
N GLN A 87 -17.58 11.97 3.87
CA GLN A 87 -16.92 12.44 2.68
C GLN A 87 -15.51 12.92 2.98
N LEU A 88 -14.63 12.74 2.00
CA LEU A 88 -13.30 13.33 1.98
C LEU A 88 -13.15 14.16 0.70
N ALA A 89 -12.59 15.35 0.83
CA ALA A 89 -12.16 16.16 -0.30
C ALA A 89 -10.63 16.17 -0.38
N SER A 90 -10.09 16.06 -1.60
CA SER A 90 -8.67 16.17 -1.88
C SER A 90 -8.40 17.21 -2.96
N ALA A 91 -7.37 18.03 -2.77
CA ALA A 91 -6.91 19.03 -3.74
C ALA A 91 -5.49 18.71 -4.23
N SER A 92 -5.23 18.93 -5.51
CA SER A 92 -3.97 18.54 -6.16
C SER A 92 -3.43 19.64 -7.07
N TYR A 93 -2.12 19.55 -7.34
CA TYR A 93 -1.45 20.34 -8.38
C TYR A 93 -1.90 20.03 -9.81
N ASP A 94 -2.83 19.09 -10.01
CA ASP A 94 -3.52 18.84 -11.28
C ASP A 94 -4.67 19.82 -11.55
N SER A 95 -4.81 20.85 -10.70
CA SER A 95 -5.83 21.88 -10.78
C SER A 95 -7.25 21.37 -10.56
N THR A 96 -7.41 20.21 -9.93
CA THR A 96 -8.71 19.64 -9.58
C THR A 96 -8.89 19.44 -8.08
N VAL A 97 -10.15 19.44 -7.65
CA VAL A 97 -10.59 18.94 -6.36
C VAL A 97 -11.45 17.70 -6.62
N ARG A 98 -11.21 16.62 -5.85
CA ARG A 98 -11.99 15.39 -5.91
C ARG A 98 -12.70 15.14 -4.58
N LEU A 99 -13.91 14.62 -4.66
CA LEU A 99 -14.71 14.21 -3.52
C LEU A 99 -14.80 12.69 -3.51
N TRP A 100 -14.72 12.11 -2.32
CA TRP A 100 -14.70 10.67 -2.11
C TRP A 100 -15.66 10.30 -1.00
N ASP A 101 -16.32 9.16 -1.13
CA ASP A 101 -16.98 8.48 -0.03
C ASP A 101 -15.92 7.87 0.90
N ALA A 102 -15.88 8.29 2.17
CA ALA A 102 -14.85 7.88 3.11
C ALA A 102 -14.91 6.39 3.49
N GLY A 103 -16.10 5.77 3.39
CA GLY A 103 -16.31 4.36 3.75
C GLY A 103 -15.86 3.39 2.65
N SER A 104 -16.03 3.76 1.39
CA SER A 104 -15.76 2.91 0.22
C SER A 104 -14.60 3.38 -0.64
N GLY A 105 -14.12 4.61 -0.44
CA GLY A 105 -13.07 5.25 -1.22
C GLY A 105 -13.44 5.51 -2.68
N LYS A 106 -14.73 5.60 -3.00
CA LYS A 106 -15.26 5.88 -4.35
C LYS A 106 -15.48 7.36 -4.60
#